data_AF-A0A9D8EBR8-F1
#
_entry.id   AF-A0A9D8EBR8-F1
#
_cell.length_a   1.000
_cell.length_b   1.000
_cell.length_c   1.000
_cell.angle_alpha   90.00
_cell.angle_beta   90.00
_cell.angle_gamma   90.00
#
_symmetry.space_group_name_H-M   'P 1'
#
loop_
_entity.id
_entity.type
_entity.pdbx_description
1 polymer ?
#
loop_
_entity_poly.entity_id
_entity_poly.type
_entity_poly.pdbx_seq_one_letter_code
_entity_poly.pdbx_strand_id
1 'polypeptide(L)'
;MRRHAGVWGLGRGPGDLRPVGAVVRWIGQLTACCRAPRLRATSKGEAIAGLVDLITSQLGSGGISAIAGQLGIGQDQAQGAVQTGLSVLTGALAGNAAKPKGAAALDQALAKDHDGSIFGRIGDFLGNAGAGPGAAILGHVLGKKQDPVAAAIGRETGLSPQQSSSLLVTLAPLMMGALGQLKQQQGLDATGVAGALAGERRQIEQSAPGGLAGLLSLVGGAGGASGLLGKLMEFLKGLFGKKS
;
A
#
# COMPACT_ATOMS: atom_id res chain seq x y z
N MET A 1 -43.33 -26.28 59.83
CA MET A 1 -42.74 -26.89 58.60
C MET A 1 -41.47 -27.64 59.04
N ARG A 2 -41.58 -28.89 59.51
CA ARG A 2 -41.23 -30.15 58.81
C ARG A 2 -39.82 -30.10 58.17
N ARG A 3 -38.78 -30.62 58.86
CA ARG A 3 -38.31 -32.04 58.96
C ARG A 3 -37.38 -32.38 57.77
N HIS A 4 -36.21 -33.03 57.83
CA HIS A 4 -35.49 -33.91 58.78
C HIS A 4 -34.02 -34.01 58.26
N ALA A 5 -32.94 -34.04 59.05
CA ALA A 5 -32.46 -35.14 59.91
C ALA A 5 -32.31 -36.50 59.19
N GLY A 6 -31.07 -36.98 59.06
CA GLY A 6 -30.74 -38.31 58.54
C GLY A 6 -29.28 -38.64 58.80
N VAL A 7 -29.00 -39.04 60.03
CA VAL A 7 -27.70 -39.48 60.57
C VAL A 7 -27.45 -40.95 60.20
N TRP A 8 -26.33 -41.50 60.72
CA TRP A 8 -25.83 -42.89 60.72
C TRP A 8 -24.74 -43.12 59.64
N GLY A 9 -23.47 -43.35 59.95
CA GLY A 9 -22.82 -43.71 61.21
C GLY A 9 -21.86 -44.88 60.97
N LEU A 10 -20.71 -44.84 61.66
CA LEU A 10 -19.70 -45.90 61.84
C LEU A 10 -18.77 -46.12 60.62
N GLY A 11 -17.45 -46.02 60.70
CA GLY A 11 -16.55 -46.22 61.83
C GLY A 11 -15.77 -47.52 61.64
N ARG A 12 -14.51 -47.42 61.18
CA ARG A 12 -13.35 -48.26 61.59
C ARG A 12 -12.14 -47.96 60.72
N GLY A 13 -10.98 -47.82 61.37
CA GLY A 13 -9.68 -47.60 60.76
C GLY A 13 -9.03 -48.90 60.24
N PRO A 14 -7.71 -49.04 60.43
CA PRO A 14 -6.70 -48.84 59.39
C PRO A 14 -6.15 -50.17 58.87
N GLY A 15 -5.58 -50.17 57.67
CA GLY A 15 -4.97 -51.36 57.11
C GLY A 15 -4.33 -51.09 55.77
N ASP A 16 -3.01 -50.98 55.82
CA ASP A 16 -2.06 -50.96 54.71
C ASP A 16 -2.27 -52.14 53.73
N LEU A 17 -1.62 -52.03 52.55
CA LEU A 17 -1.20 -53.06 51.59
C LEU A 17 -1.43 -52.62 50.14
N ARG A 18 -0.39 -51.99 49.56
CA ARG A 18 -0.08 -51.97 48.12
C ARG A 18 0.51 -53.33 47.70
N PRO A 19 1.05 -53.47 46.47
CA PRO A 19 0.49 -53.38 45.11
C PRO A 19 0.45 -54.82 44.48
N VAL A 20 0.08 -55.05 43.22
CA VAL A 20 1.02 -55.29 42.08
C VAL A 20 0.17 -55.66 40.85
N GLY A 21 0.40 -54.94 39.75
CA GLY A 21 0.63 -55.57 38.44
C GLY A 21 -0.54 -55.97 37.55
N ALA A 22 -0.39 -55.55 36.29
CA ALA A 22 -0.86 -56.22 35.08
C ALA A 22 -2.33 -55.94 34.70
N VAL A 23 -2.76 -55.81 33.44
CA VAL A 23 -2.14 -55.86 32.10
C VAL A 23 -3.33 -55.66 31.14
N VAL A 24 -3.10 -55.02 29.98
CA VAL A 24 -3.89 -55.21 28.74
C VAL A 24 -5.27 -54.50 28.61
N ARG A 25 -5.24 -53.48 27.74
CA ARG A 25 -6.09 -53.33 26.53
C ARG A 25 -7.56 -52.91 26.70
N TRP A 26 -7.78 -51.62 26.43
CA TRP A 26 -9.04 -51.05 25.91
C TRP A 26 -8.65 -50.20 24.68
N ILE A 27 -8.74 -50.72 23.45
CA ILE A 27 -9.88 -50.64 22.53
C ILE A 27 -10.48 -49.23 22.45
N GLY A 28 -10.32 -48.64 21.27
CA GLY A 28 -10.62 -47.25 20.98
C GLY A 28 -12.07 -46.92 20.71
N GLN A 29 -12.34 -45.61 20.74
CA GLN A 29 -13.35 -44.85 20.01
C GLN A 29 -13.43 -43.47 20.66
N LEU A 30 -12.57 -42.54 20.23
CA LEU A 30 -12.82 -41.10 20.35
C LEU A 30 -12.27 -40.40 19.10
N THR A 31 -12.66 -40.93 17.93
CA THR A 31 -12.53 -40.22 16.67
C THR A 31 -13.84 -39.47 16.45
N ALA A 32 -13.72 -38.16 16.17
CA ALA A 32 -14.79 -37.23 15.79
C ALA A 32 -15.59 -36.57 16.92
N CYS A 33 -15.08 -35.42 17.41
CA CYS A 33 -15.89 -34.27 17.80
C CYS A 33 -14.99 -33.03 17.99
N CYS A 34 -14.36 -32.55 16.91
CA CYS A 34 -13.91 -31.16 16.74
C CYS A 34 -13.36 -31.00 15.30
N ARG A 35 -14.24 -31.11 14.30
CA ARG A 35 -13.93 -30.67 12.94
C ARG A 35 -14.10 -29.16 12.90
N ALA A 36 -13.07 -28.44 13.36
CA ALA A 36 -12.99 -27.01 13.17
C ALA A 36 -13.05 -26.70 11.67
N PRO A 37 -13.89 -25.76 11.21
CA PRO A 37 -13.78 -25.26 9.86
C PRO A 37 -12.38 -24.64 9.73
N ARG A 38 -11.54 -25.22 8.86
CA ARG A 38 -10.36 -24.51 8.35
C ARG A 38 -10.90 -23.25 7.68
N LEU A 39 -10.78 -22.12 8.37
CA LEU A 39 -10.82 -20.81 7.73
C LEU A 39 -9.72 -20.83 6.67
N ARG A 40 -10.13 -21.04 5.43
CA ARG A 40 -9.28 -20.91 4.27
C ARG A 40 -9.08 -19.41 4.14
N ALA A 41 -8.06 -18.88 4.83
CA ALA A 41 -7.62 -17.52 4.66
C ALA A 41 -7.25 -17.38 3.18
N THR A 42 -8.12 -16.75 2.41
CA THR A 42 -7.82 -16.28 1.07
C THR A 42 -6.79 -15.17 1.25
N SER A 43 -5.52 -15.54 1.21
CA SER A 43 -4.40 -14.62 1.07
C SER A 43 -4.39 -14.07 -0.35
N LYS A 44 -5.23 -13.08 -0.62
CA LYS A 44 -5.08 -12.14 -1.74
C LYS A 44 -5.94 -10.90 -1.48
N GLY A 45 -5.30 -9.89 -0.91
CA GLY A 45 -5.66 -8.48 -1.08
C GLY A 45 -7.06 -8.07 -0.62
N GLU A 46 -7.28 -8.02 0.69
CA GLU A 46 -8.16 -6.98 1.26
C GLU A 46 -7.25 -5.86 1.77
N ALA A 47 -6.41 -5.34 0.86
CA ALA A 47 -5.94 -3.98 1.02
C ALA A 47 -7.18 -3.12 0.79
N ILE A 48 -7.50 -2.23 1.73
CA ILE A 48 -8.18 -0.97 1.40
C ILE A 48 -7.63 -0.53 0.04
N ALA A 49 -8.48 -0.56 -1.00
CA ALA A 49 -8.06 -0.32 -2.36
C ALA A 49 -7.32 1.01 -2.38
N GLY A 50 -6.00 0.93 -2.47
CA GLY A 50 -5.17 2.13 -2.50
C GLY A 50 -5.61 2.97 -3.69
N LEU A 51 -5.35 4.25 -3.63
CA LEU A 51 -5.53 5.15 -4.77
C LEU A 51 -4.85 4.60 -6.04
N VAL A 52 -3.71 3.92 -5.85
CA VAL A 52 -3.00 3.20 -6.92
C VAL A 52 -3.84 2.06 -7.49
N ASP A 53 -4.50 1.27 -6.63
CA ASP A 53 -5.33 0.12 -7.02
C ASP A 53 -6.61 0.56 -7.74
N LEU A 54 -7.22 1.66 -7.29
CA LEU A 54 -8.36 2.27 -7.97
C LEU A 54 -8.01 2.65 -9.42
N ILE A 55 -6.84 3.27 -9.63
CA ILE A 55 -6.42 3.70 -10.96
C ILE A 55 -6.09 2.49 -11.84
N THR A 56 -5.38 1.49 -11.31
CA THR A 56 -5.05 0.26 -12.09
C THR A 56 -6.31 -0.54 -12.43
N SER A 57 -7.27 -0.61 -11.51
CA SER A 57 -8.59 -1.22 -11.75
C SER A 57 -9.36 -0.48 -12.86
N GLN A 58 -9.37 0.86 -12.83
CA GLN A 58 -10.04 1.69 -13.83
C GLN A 58 -9.37 1.61 -15.21
N LEU A 59 -8.05 1.48 -15.26
CA LEU A 59 -7.30 1.28 -16.51
C LEU A 59 -7.61 -0.10 -17.13
N GLY A 60 -7.70 -1.14 -16.29
CA GLY A 60 -7.89 -2.52 -16.72
C GLY A 60 -6.83 -2.99 -17.73
N SER A 61 -7.09 -4.12 -18.40
CA SER A 61 -6.17 -4.65 -19.42
C SER A 61 -6.08 -3.75 -20.66
N GLY A 62 -7.15 -3.06 -21.03
CA GLY A 62 -7.21 -2.18 -22.19
C GLY A 62 -6.32 -0.95 -22.04
N GLY A 63 -6.38 -0.26 -20.88
CA GLY A 63 -5.54 0.90 -20.59
C GLY A 63 -4.06 0.54 -20.52
N ILE A 64 -3.72 -0.58 -19.87
CA ILE A 64 -2.33 -1.08 -19.83
C ILE A 64 -1.82 -1.41 -21.24
N SER A 65 -2.65 -2.01 -22.10
CA SER A 65 -2.28 -2.30 -23.49
C SER A 65 -2.01 -1.05 -24.32
N ALA A 66 -2.83 -0.01 -24.15
CA ALA A 66 -2.62 1.26 -24.82
C ALA A 66 -1.32 1.94 -24.37
N ILE A 67 -1.04 1.95 -23.06
CA ILE A 67 0.23 2.47 -22.52
C ILE A 67 1.42 1.67 -23.06
N ALA A 68 1.32 0.34 -23.09
CA ALA A 68 2.34 -0.53 -23.66
C ALA A 68 2.62 -0.20 -25.14
N GLY A 69 1.56 -0.03 -25.94
CA GLY A 69 1.68 0.34 -27.35
C GLY A 69 2.27 1.73 -27.58
N GLN A 70 1.89 2.72 -26.79
CA GLN A 70 2.44 4.08 -26.86
C GLN A 70 3.93 4.13 -26.51
N LEU A 71 4.35 3.36 -25.51
CA LEU A 71 5.74 3.35 -25.04
C LEU A 71 6.63 2.36 -25.80
N GLY A 72 6.03 1.49 -26.63
CA GLY A 72 6.75 0.44 -27.35
C GLY A 72 7.35 -0.62 -26.41
N ILE A 73 6.64 -0.98 -25.34
CA ILE A 73 7.10 -1.94 -24.31
C ILE A 73 6.13 -3.11 -24.15
N GLY A 74 6.54 -4.17 -23.47
CA GLY A 74 5.67 -5.31 -23.15
C GLY A 74 4.58 -4.95 -22.14
N GLN A 75 3.43 -5.64 -22.19
CA GLN A 75 2.32 -5.42 -21.25
C GLN A 75 2.73 -5.63 -19.78
N ASP A 76 3.51 -6.66 -19.47
CA ASP A 76 4.00 -6.91 -18.11
C ASP A 76 4.89 -5.76 -17.61
N GLN A 77 5.75 -5.24 -18.49
CA GLN A 77 6.61 -4.11 -18.19
C GLN A 77 5.81 -2.82 -18.01
N ALA A 78 4.78 -2.61 -18.84
CA ALA A 78 3.86 -1.48 -18.69
C ALA A 78 3.09 -1.56 -17.36
N GLN A 79 2.61 -2.74 -16.97
CA GLN A 79 1.91 -2.94 -15.70
C GLN A 79 2.81 -2.60 -14.51
N GLY A 80 4.05 -3.12 -14.50
CA GLY A 80 5.03 -2.77 -13.47
C GLY A 80 5.34 -1.27 -13.45
N ALA A 81 5.55 -0.67 -14.63
CA ALA A 81 5.85 0.75 -14.74
C ALA A 81 4.70 1.65 -14.27
N VAL A 82 3.45 1.28 -14.53
CA VAL A 82 2.28 2.00 -14.02
C VAL A 82 2.22 1.93 -12.50
N GLN A 83 2.42 0.76 -11.90
CA GLN A 83 2.42 0.61 -10.44
C GLN A 83 3.54 1.42 -9.77
N THR A 84 4.75 1.34 -10.31
CA THR A 84 5.90 2.13 -9.83
C THR A 84 5.65 3.63 -10.01
N GLY A 85 5.20 4.03 -11.21
CA GLY A 85 4.92 5.43 -11.55
C GLY A 85 3.87 6.04 -10.64
N LEU A 86 2.75 5.34 -10.41
CA LEU A 86 1.70 5.77 -9.49
C LEU A 86 2.22 5.89 -8.05
N SER A 87 3.00 4.91 -7.58
CA SER A 87 3.59 4.97 -6.23
C SER A 87 4.51 6.18 -6.04
N VAL A 88 5.30 6.50 -7.06
CA VAL A 88 6.18 7.67 -7.05
C VAL A 88 5.39 8.98 -7.14
N LEU A 89 4.37 9.04 -7.98
CA LEU A 89 3.46 10.19 -8.08
C LEU A 89 2.75 10.45 -6.74
N THR A 90 2.24 9.41 -6.09
CA THR A 90 1.66 9.51 -4.73
C THR A 90 2.67 10.10 -3.76
N GLY A 91 3.90 9.59 -3.74
CA GLY A 91 4.97 10.11 -2.88
C GLY A 91 5.29 11.58 -3.14
N ALA A 92 5.34 11.98 -4.42
CA ALA A 92 5.64 13.35 -4.84
C ALA A 92 4.53 14.32 -4.44
N LEU A 93 3.29 13.95 -4.73
CA LEU A 93 2.10 14.71 -4.38
C LEU A 93 1.95 14.82 -2.86
N ALA A 94 2.17 13.74 -2.11
CA ALA A 94 2.16 13.75 -0.65
C ALA A 94 3.21 14.72 -0.09
N GLY A 95 4.42 14.73 -0.66
CA GLY A 95 5.48 15.65 -0.24
C GLY A 95 5.20 17.12 -0.55
N ASN A 96 4.45 17.39 -1.62
CA ASN A 96 4.01 18.75 -1.93
C ASN A 96 2.83 19.18 -1.05
N ALA A 97 1.84 18.31 -0.89
CA ALA A 97 0.66 18.55 -0.06
C ALA A 97 1.01 18.68 1.43
N ALA A 98 2.14 18.13 1.88
CA ALA A 98 2.66 18.36 3.23
C ALA A 98 3.03 19.83 3.50
N LYS A 99 3.17 20.66 2.46
CA LYS A 99 3.44 22.11 2.59
C LYS A 99 2.13 22.88 2.40
N PRO A 100 1.84 23.92 3.20
CA PRO A 100 0.61 24.71 3.07
C PRO A 100 0.37 25.27 1.66
N LYS A 101 1.43 25.80 1.02
CA LYS A 101 1.36 26.31 -0.37
C LYS A 101 1.11 25.19 -1.39
N GLY A 102 1.67 23.99 -1.18
CA GLY A 102 1.49 22.86 -2.07
C GLY A 102 0.12 22.22 -1.94
N ALA A 103 -0.42 22.13 -0.72
CA ALA A 103 -1.80 21.72 -0.48
C ALA A 103 -2.80 22.66 -1.17
N ALA A 104 -2.62 23.97 -1.03
CA ALA A 104 -3.48 24.96 -1.70
C ALA A 104 -3.38 24.89 -3.23
N ALA A 105 -2.17 24.72 -3.78
CA ALA A 105 -1.98 24.56 -5.22
C ALA A 105 -2.63 23.27 -5.74
N LEU A 106 -2.49 22.17 -5.00
CA LEU A 106 -3.14 20.90 -5.32
C LEU A 106 -4.67 21.05 -5.28
N ASP A 107 -5.21 21.68 -4.24
CA ASP A 107 -6.64 21.92 -4.08
C ASP A 107 -7.24 22.72 -5.26
N GLN A 108 -6.53 23.77 -5.68
CA GLN A 108 -6.89 24.57 -6.85
C GLN A 108 -6.84 23.78 -8.16
N ALA A 109 -5.83 22.93 -8.34
CA ALA A 109 -5.73 22.07 -9.52
C ALA A 109 -6.88 21.05 -9.57
N LEU A 110 -7.22 20.44 -8.42
CA LEU A 110 -8.34 19.52 -8.31
C LEU A 110 -9.70 20.20 -8.56
N ALA A 111 -9.86 21.45 -8.12
CA ALA A 111 -11.08 22.23 -8.31
C ALA A 111 -11.28 22.70 -9.76
N LYS A 112 -10.21 22.94 -10.52
CA LYS A 112 -10.31 23.48 -11.89
C LYS A 112 -10.53 22.42 -12.96
N ASP A 113 -9.75 21.33 -12.96
CA ASP A 113 -9.60 20.50 -14.17
C ASP A 113 -9.61 18.98 -13.91
N HIS A 114 -9.82 18.53 -12.67
CA HIS A 114 -9.60 17.14 -12.29
C HIS A 114 -10.72 16.54 -11.41
N ASP A 115 -11.98 16.68 -11.83
CA ASP A 115 -13.18 16.13 -11.16
C ASP A 115 -13.39 14.62 -11.33
N GLY A 116 -12.52 13.92 -12.06
CA GLY A 116 -12.67 12.49 -12.38
C GLY A 116 -13.33 12.22 -13.74
N SER A 117 -13.82 13.26 -14.45
CA SER A 117 -14.41 13.11 -15.79
C SER A 117 -13.44 12.57 -16.85
N ILE A 118 -12.13 12.56 -16.55
CA ILE A 118 -11.09 11.95 -17.38
C ILE A 118 -11.28 10.44 -17.55
N PHE A 119 -11.82 9.73 -16.55
CA PHE A 119 -12.03 8.28 -16.62
C PHE A 119 -13.16 7.91 -17.58
N GLY A 120 -14.15 8.79 -17.76
CA GLY A 120 -15.19 8.63 -18.79
C GLY A 120 -14.68 8.83 -20.21
N ARG A 121 -13.51 9.45 -20.38
CA ARG A 121 -12.86 9.77 -21.67
C ARG A 121 -11.51 9.10 -21.82
N ILE A 122 -11.26 8.02 -21.06
CA ILE A 122 -9.93 7.40 -21.00
C ILE A 122 -9.49 6.86 -22.36
N GLY A 123 -10.43 6.34 -23.18
CA GLY A 123 -10.15 5.83 -24.52
C GLY A 123 -9.66 6.94 -25.46
N ASP A 124 -10.34 8.08 -25.48
CA ASP A 124 -9.95 9.24 -26.28
C ASP A 124 -8.64 9.85 -25.79
N PHE A 125 -8.43 9.88 -24.47
CA PHE A 125 -7.21 10.39 -23.85
C PHE A 125 -6.00 9.50 -24.16
N LEU A 126 -6.11 8.18 -24.00
CA LEU A 126 -5.06 7.23 -24.39
C LEU A 126 -4.88 7.13 -25.91
N GLY A 127 -5.87 7.54 -26.72
CA GLY A 127 -5.65 7.74 -28.16
C GLY A 127 -4.77 8.96 -28.48
N ASN A 128 -4.79 9.99 -27.61
CA ASN A 128 -4.18 11.31 -27.87
C ASN A 128 -3.19 11.77 -26.78
N ALA A 129 -2.66 10.86 -25.96
CA ALA A 129 -1.93 11.20 -24.73
C ALA A 129 -0.71 12.11 -24.96
N GLY A 130 -0.13 12.11 -26.17
CA GLY A 130 0.98 12.96 -26.57
C GLY A 130 0.65 14.46 -26.75
N ALA A 131 -0.64 14.84 -26.83
CA ALA A 131 -1.07 16.23 -27.05
C ALA A 131 -1.64 16.91 -25.79
N GLY A 132 -1.62 16.23 -24.64
CA GLY A 132 -2.23 16.73 -23.41
C GLY A 132 -1.36 17.68 -22.59
N PRO A 133 -1.95 18.43 -21.63
CA PRO A 133 -1.24 19.33 -20.71
C PRO A 133 -0.34 18.60 -19.67
N GLY A 134 -0.11 17.30 -19.83
CA GLY A 134 0.53 16.46 -18.82
C GLY A 134 1.96 16.90 -18.49
N ALA A 135 2.73 17.43 -19.44
CA ALA A 135 4.08 17.95 -19.18
C ALA A 135 4.07 19.19 -18.28
N ALA A 136 3.11 20.10 -18.47
CA ALA A 136 2.95 21.29 -17.65
C ALA A 136 2.52 20.92 -16.22
N ILE A 137 1.60 19.96 -16.08
CA ILE A 137 1.16 19.43 -14.78
C ILE A 137 2.34 18.75 -14.07
N LEU A 138 3.09 17.91 -14.79
CA LEU A 138 4.25 17.23 -14.22
C LEU A 138 5.32 18.23 -13.75
N GLY A 139 5.49 19.35 -14.45
CA GLY A 139 6.39 20.43 -14.04
C GLY A 139 5.96 21.09 -12.73
N HIS A 140 4.66 21.25 -12.49
CA HIS A 140 4.15 21.79 -11.23
C HIS A 140 4.23 20.78 -10.08
N VAL A 141 3.97 19.49 -10.36
CA VAL A 141 3.97 18.44 -9.34
C VAL A 141 5.38 17.97 -8.99
N LEU A 142 6.22 17.64 -9.97
CA LEU A 142 7.56 17.13 -9.70
C LEU A 142 8.59 18.26 -9.61
N GLY A 143 8.33 19.42 -10.21
CA GLY A 143 9.27 20.53 -10.24
C GLY A 143 10.61 20.10 -10.81
N LYS A 144 11.69 20.41 -10.09
CA LYS A 144 13.07 20.02 -10.44
C LYS A 144 13.38 18.53 -10.24
N LYS A 145 12.40 17.71 -9.80
CA LYS A 145 12.59 16.28 -9.51
C LYS A 145 12.20 15.37 -10.66
N GLN A 146 11.84 15.91 -11.83
CA GLN A 146 11.44 15.10 -12.99
C GLN A 146 12.55 14.12 -13.42
N ASP A 147 13.78 14.61 -13.62
CA ASP A 147 14.91 13.78 -14.02
C ASP A 147 15.25 12.65 -13.02
N PRO A 148 15.43 12.93 -11.71
CA PRO A 148 15.73 11.85 -10.76
C PRO A 148 14.57 10.86 -10.61
N VAL A 149 13.33 11.31 -10.77
CA VAL A 149 12.16 10.42 -10.76
C VAL A 149 12.11 9.54 -12.00
N ALA A 150 12.28 10.11 -13.20
CA ALA A 150 12.31 9.36 -14.45
C ALA A 150 13.45 8.34 -14.48
N ALA A 151 14.63 8.73 -13.98
CA ALA A 151 15.78 7.84 -13.85
C ALA A 151 15.52 6.68 -12.88
N ALA A 152 14.87 6.95 -11.73
CA ALA A 152 14.57 5.91 -10.76
C ALA A 152 13.49 4.94 -11.26
N ILE A 153 12.44 5.44 -11.91
CA ILE A 153 11.46 4.58 -12.59
C ILE A 153 12.15 3.72 -13.64
N GLY A 154 13.04 4.30 -14.44
CA GLY A 154 13.80 3.56 -15.45
C GLY A 154 14.64 2.42 -14.87
N ARG A 155 15.25 2.63 -13.71
CA ARG A 155 16.03 1.59 -13.00
C ARG A 155 15.16 0.44 -12.49
N GLU A 156 13.98 0.73 -11.97
CA GLU A 156 13.08 -0.28 -11.41
C GLU A 156 12.30 -1.04 -12.50
N THR A 157 12.05 -0.41 -13.65
CA THR A 157 11.11 -0.91 -14.67
C THR A 157 11.79 -1.25 -16.00
N GLY A 158 13.10 -0.99 -16.13
CA GLY A 158 13.84 -1.16 -17.37
C GLY A 158 13.49 -0.14 -18.47
N LEU A 159 12.75 0.93 -18.14
CA LEU A 159 12.38 1.98 -19.09
C LEU A 159 13.52 2.97 -19.33
N SER A 160 13.61 3.49 -20.56
CA SER A 160 14.44 4.66 -20.84
C SER A 160 13.90 5.91 -20.13
N PRO A 161 14.74 6.91 -19.83
CA PRO A 161 14.28 8.17 -19.23
C PRO A 161 13.15 8.85 -20.00
N GLN A 162 13.17 8.76 -21.34
CA GLN A 162 12.13 9.28 -22.23
C GLN A 162 10.81 8.52 -22.07
N GLN A 163 10.85 7.19 -22.04
CA GLN A 163 9.66 6.37 -21.80
C GLN A 163 9.09 6.62 -20.39
N SER A 164 9.93 6.69 -19.36
CA SER A 164 9.51 7.02 -17.99
C SER A 164 8.83 8.39 -17.92
N SER A 165 9.37 9.39 -18.62
CA SER A 165 8.79 10.73 -18.66
C SER A 165 7.43 10.74 -19.37
N SER A 166 7.33 10.06 -20.52
CA SER A 166 6.06 9.91 -21.26
C SER A 166 4.99 9.17 -20.45
N LEU A 167 5.39 8.12 -19.74
CA LEU A 167 4.53 7.40 -18.80
C LEU A 167 4.00 8.33 -17.71
N LEU A 168 4.87 9.12 -17.07
CA LEU A 168 4.46 10.07 -16.03
C LEU A 168 3.53 11.16 -16.54
N VAL A 169 3.78 11.69 -17.74
CA VAL A 169 2.92 12.68 -18.42
C VAL A 169 1.51 12.12 -18.64
N THR A 170 1.42 10.84 -18.97
CA THR A 170 0.14 10.14 -19.19
C THR A 170 -0.56 9.82 -17.87
N LEU A 171 0.19 9.39 -16.85
CA LEU A 171 -0.37 8.98 -15.55
C LEU A 171 -0.75 10.15 -14.65
N ALA A 172 -0.08 11.30 -14.74
CA ALA A 172 -0.31 12.43 -13.84
C ALA A 172 -1.77 12.95 -13.88
N PRO A 173 -2.40 13.16 -15.05
CA PRO A 173 -3.81 13.56 -15.12
C PRO A 173 -4.76 12.50 -14.57
N LEU A 174 -4.47 11.21 -14.76
CA LEU A 174 -5.28 10.11 -14.21
C LEU A 174 -5.21 10.10 -12.68
N MET A 175 -4.02 10.30 -12.13
CA MET A 175 -3.80 10.41 -10.69
C MET A 175 -4.55 11.60 -10.09
N MET A 176 -4.52 12.76 -10.75
CA MET A 176 -5.27 13.94 -10.32
C MET A 176 -6.78 13.71 -10.43
N GLY A 177 -7.25 13.08 -11.51
CA GLY A 177 -8.66 12.73 -11.66
C GLY A 177 -9.15 11.80 -10.56
N ALA A 178 -8.36 10.79 -10.19
CA ALA A 178 -8.70 9.90 -9.08
C ALA A 178 -8.75 10.65 -7.74
N LEU A 179 -7.80 11.56 -7.52
CA LEU A 179 -7.77 12.39 -6.31
C LEU A 179 -8.94 13.36 -6.22
N GLY A 180 -9.35 14.00 -7.33
CA GLY A 180 -10.50 14.89 -7.31
C GLY A 180 -11.80 14.13 -7.18
N GLN A 181 -11.91 12.94 -7.78
CA GLN A 181 -13.04 12.04 -7.54
C GLN A 181 -13.11 11.62 -6.06
N LEU A 182 -11.97 11.24 -5.45
CA LEU A 182 -11.88 10.93 -4.02
C LEU A 182 -12.30 12.12 -3.16
N LYS A 183 -11.81 13.31 -3.49
CA LYS A 183 -12.16 14.58 -2.82
C LYS A 183 -13.66 14.84 -2.87
N GLN A 184 -14.29 14.69 -4.04
CA GLN A 184 -15.73 14.89 -4.21
C GLN A 184 -16.56 13.84 -3.47
N GLN A 185 -16.18 12.57 -3.58
CA GLN A 185 -16.89 11.47 -2.92
C GLN A 185 -16.85 11.56 -1.40
N GLN A 186 -15.72 11.99 -0.84
CA GLN A 186 -15.51 12.07 0.61
C GLN A 186 -15.69 13.49 1.18
N GLY A 187 -15.98 14.49 0.34
CA GLY A 187 -16.11 15.89 0.77
C GLY A 187 -14.83 16.46 1.40
N LEU A 188 -13.66 16.05 0.93
CA LEU A 188 -12.38 16.45 1.52
C LEU A 188 -12.03 17.90 1.16
N ASP A 189 -11.44 18.60 2.13
CA ASP A 189 -10.74 19.85 1.90
C ASP A 189 -9.26 19.60 1.55
N ALA A 190 -8.49 20.66 1.30
CA ALA A 190 -7.05 20.57 1.01
C ALA A 190 -6.28 19.78 2.09
N THR A 191 -6.69 19.92 3.35
CA THR A 191 -6.09 19.21 4.49
C THR A 191 -6.41 17.72 4.47
N GLY A 192 -7.68 17.37 4.21
CA GLY A 192 -8.14 15.99 4.10
C GLY A 192 -7.46 15.25 2.95
N VAL A 193 -7.32 15.90 1.78
CA VAL A 193 -6.59 15.33 0.64
C VAL A 193 -5.12 15.10 1.01
N ALA A 194 -4.44 16.08 1.61
CA ALA A 194 -3.06 15.92 2.06
C ALA A 194 -2.90 14.76 3.06
N GLY A 195 -3.85 14.60 3.98
CA GLY A 195 -3.90 13.48 4.93
C GLY A 195 -4.06 12.13 4.24
N ALA A 196 -4.97 12.03 3.27
CA ALA A 196 -5.18 10.81 2.49
C ALA A 196 -3.91 10.40 1.72
N LEU A 197 -3.26 11.34 1.04
CA LEU A 197 -1.99 11.08 0.35
C LEU A 197 -0.86 10.68 1.31
N ALA A 198 -0.81 11.26 2.51
CA ALA A 198 0.17 10.90 3.51
C ALA A 198 -0.06 9.47 4.05
N GLY A 199 -1.32 9.06 4.21
CA GLY A 199 -1.70 7.69 4.57
C GLY A 199 -1.29 6.69 3.50
N GLU A 200 -1.66 6.95 2.25
CA GLU A 200 -1.32 6.11 1.09
C GLU A 200 0.20 5.97 0.94
N ARG A 201 0.92 7.08 1.07
CA ARG A 201 2.39 7.07 1.04
C ARG A 201 2.98 6.16 2.11
N ARG A 202 2.50 6.22 3.35
CA ARG A 202 3.01 5.36 4.43
C ARG A 202 2.76 3.89 4.14
N GLN A 203 1.60 3.56 3.56
CA GLN A 203 1.26 2.20 3.17
C GLN A 203 2.19 1.69 2.05
N ILE A 204 2.48 2.54 1.05
CA ILE A 204 3.47 2.25 0.02
C ILE A 204 4.86 2.05 0.65
N GLU A 205 5.31 2.94 1.54
CA GLU A 205 6.63 2.85 2.19
C GLU A 205 6.79 1.58 3.04
N GLN A 206 5.72 1.09 3.68
CA GLN A 206 5.73 -0.16 4.44
C GLN A 206 5.80 -1.41 3.56
N SER A 207 5.28 -1.32 2.34
CA SER A 207 5.21 -2.43 1.39
C SER A 207 6.34 -2.40 0.36
N ALA A 208 7.04 -1.26 0.25
CA ALA A 208 8.06 -1.01 -0.75
C ALA A 208 9.40 -1.66 -0.40
N PRO A 209 10.08 -2.31 -1.36
CA PRO A 209 11.47 -2.70 -1.20
C PRO A 209 12.38 -1.46 -1.02
N GLY A 210 13.49 -1.63 -0.32
CA GLY A 210 14.32 -0.52 0.19
C GLY A 210 14.79 0.52 -0.85
N GLY A 211 14.92 0.14 -2.12
CA GLY A 211 15.25 1.07 -3.22
C GLY A 211 14.14 2.09 -3.50
N LEU A 212 12.90 1.63 -3.61
CA LEU A 212 11.73 2.49 -3.83
C LEU A 212 11.43 3.36 -2.60
N ALA A 213 11.66 2.85 -1.39
CA ALA A 213 11.52 3.64 -0.16
C ALA A 213 12.49 4.84 -0.13
N GLY A 214 13.74 4.66 -0.58
CA GLY A 214 14.71 5.75 -0.73
C GLY A 214 14.26 6.81 -1.74
N LEU A 215 13.68 6.38 -2.86
CA LEU A 215 13.12 7.26 -3.88
C LEU A 215 11.90 8.04 -3.36
N LEU A 216 10.96 7.38 -2.68
CA LEU A 216 9.80 8.04 -2.10
C LEU A 216 10.23 9.08 -1.06
N SER A 217 11.27 8.79 -0.28
CA SER A 217 11.84 9.75 0.67
C SER A 217 12.44 10.97 -0.04
N LEU A 218 13.19 10.77 -1.13
CA LEU A 218 13.75 11.83 -1.96
C LEU A 218 12.66 12.70 -2.59
N VAL A 219 11.64 12.08 -3.18
CA VAL A 219 10.59 12.77 -3.93
C VAL A 219 9.61 13.46 -2.98
N GLY A 220 9.22 12.77 -1.92
CA GLY A 220 8.21 13.21 -0.97
C GLY A 220 8.74 14.01 0.21
N GLY A 221 10.06 14.22 0.32
CA GLY A 221 10.63 15.16 1.29
C GLY A 221 10.51 14.77 2.77
N ALA A 222 10.00 13.57 3.11
CA ALA A 222 9.94 13.10 4.50
C ALA A 222 11.30 12.60 5.03
N GLY A 223 12.37 12.71 4.24
CA GLY A 223 13.71 12.28 4.64
C GLY A 223 14.73 12.53 3.55
N GLY A 224 14.88 13.79 3.13
CA GLY A 224 16.07 14.18 2.39
C GLY A 224 17.29 14.03 3.30
N ALA A 225 18.26 13.20 2.92
CA ALA A 225 19.53 12.88 3.59
C ALA A 225 19.45 12.52 5.10
N SER A 226 18.84 13.29 5.98
CA SER A 226 18.67 13.01 7.42
C SER A 226 17.94 11.72 7.76
N GLY A 227 16.99 11.25 6.94
CA GLY A 227 16.30 9.97 7.20
C GLY A 227 17.18 8.76 6.86
N LEU A 228 17.89 8.83 5.73
CA LEU A 228 18.85 7.80 5.30
C LEU A 228 20.11 7.80 6.18
N LEU A 229 20.65 8.98 6.46
CA LEU A 229 21.83 9.19 7.30
C LEU A 229 21.46 8.91 8.77
N GLY A 230 20.23 9.19 9.20
CA GLY A 230 19.69 8.80 10.50
C GLY A 230 19.59 7.28 10.65
N LYS A 231 18.99 6.58 9.68
CA LYS A 231 18.94 5.10 9.67
C LYS A 231 20.32 4.45 9.53
N LEU A 232 21.22 5.03 8.72
CA LEU A 232 22.60 4.58 8.60
C LEU A 232 23.35 4.79 9.92
N MET A 233 23.16 5.94 10.57
CA MET A 233 23.77 6.25 11.86
C MET A 233 23.18 5.39 12.98
N GLU A 234 21.91 5.02 12.93
CA GLU A 234 21.28 4.08 13.86
C GLU A 234 21.81 2.65 13.66
N PHE A 235 21.98 2.21 12.41
CA PHE A 235 22.65 0.95 12.09
C PHE A 235 24.12 0.94 12.55
N LEU A 236 24.85 2.04 12.32
CA LEU A 236 26.23 2.21 12.79
C LEU A 236 26.30 2.23 14.32
N LYS A 237 25.34 2.89 14.98
CA LYS A 237 25.20 2.93 16.44
C LYS A 237 24.83 1.56 17.00
N GLY A 238 24.05 0.75 16.29
CA GLY A 238 23.80 -0.66 16.65
C GLY A 238 25.05 -1.53 16.55
N LEU A 239 25.94 -1.25 15.59
CA LEU A 239 27.18 -2.00 15.38
C LEU A 239 28.34 -1.56 16.29
N PHE A 240 28.35 -0.30 16.73
CA PHE A 240 29.38 0.26 17.61
C PHE A 240 28.94 0.49 19.06
N GLY A 241 27.64 0.40 19.36
CA GLY A 241 27.07 0.70 20.69
C GLY A 241 27.09 -0.47 21.67
N LYS A 242 27.52 -1.67 21.28
CA LYS A 242 27.61 -2.84 22.17
C LYS A 242 29.03 -2.99 22.72
N LYS A 243 29.49 -2.01 23.47
CA LYS A 243 30.65 -2.15 24.36
C LYS A 243 30.60 -1.12 25.49
N SER A 244 29.78 -1.39 26.50
CA SER A 244 30.22 -1.40 27.89
C SER A 244 29.20 -2.11 28.76
#